data_AF-A0A1I6TP77-F1
#
_entry.id   AF-A0A1I6TP77-F1
#
_cell.length_a   1.000
_cell.length_b   1.000
_cell.length_c   1.000
_cell.angle_alpha   90.00
_cell.angle_beta   90.00
_cell.angle_gamma   90.00
#
_symmetry.space_group_name_H-M   'P 1'
#
loop_
_entity.id
_entity.type
_entity.pdbx_description
1 polymer ?
#
loop_
_entity_poly.entity_id
_entity_poly.type
_entity_poly.pdbx_seq_one_letter_code
_entity_poly.pdbx_strand_id
1 'polypeptide(L)'
;MNRKPRLIIHRTVSTNLRMTRNYSADNELRELDNYYPKSDLNHVYQKNRDQIINLLNTIEAVWNTSELDNEKFEILYEGLQNSWTAIFYDIIGKEINLMTGKINGVEKLIYNGIKDSKWRTRFNTVVIMKGFEQKKIKNEIIDLGLSDKSKKVREMALDVQNHWTD
;
A
#
# COMPACT_ATOMS: atom_id res chain seq x y z
N MET A 1 11.33 35.44 -22.98
CA MET A 1 11.53 34.19 -22.22
C MET A 1 11.59 34.51 -20.74
N ASN A 2 10.57 34.13 -19.97
CA ASN A 2 10.51 34.34 -18.52
C ASN A 2 10.12 33.02 -17.87
N ARG A 3 11.06 32.33 -17.21
CA ARG A 3 10.76 31.19 -16.34
C ARG A 3 10.89 31.65 -14.89
N LYS A 4 9.76 31.70 -14.17
CA LYS A 4 9.73 31.90 -12.71
C LYS A 4 10.30 30.65 -12.02
N PRO A 5 11.03 30.78 -10.91
CA PRO A 5 11.45 29.63 -10.10
C PRO A 5 10.27 29.03 -9.33
N ARG A 6 10.23 27.69 -9.25
CA ARG A 6 9.31 26.91 -8.42
C ARG A 6 9.66 27.09 -6.95
N LEU A 7 8.69 27.54 -6.13
CA LEU A 7 8.75 27.40 -4.69
C LEU A 7 8.24 26.01 -4.31
N ILE A 8 9.17 25.14 -3.91
CA ILE A 8 8.88 23.89 -3.21
C ILE A 8 8.77 24.26 -1.73
N ILE A 9 7.58 24.19 -1.16
CA ILE A 9 7.40 24.32 0.29
C ILE A 9 7.46 22.92 0.88
N HIS A 10 8.66 22.53 1.35
CA HIS A 10 8.81 21.46 2.33
C HIS A 10 8.24 21.97 3.66
N ARG A 11 7.06 21.48 4.05
CA ARG A 11 6.59 21.61 5.44
C ARG A 11 6.82 20.29 6.15
N THR A 12 7.97 20.22 6.82
CA THR A 12 8.19 19.27 7.91
C THR A 12 7.26 19.67 9.06
N VAL A 13 6.27 18.84 9.37
CA VAL A 13 5.50 18.95 10.61
C VAL A 13 5.72 17.68 11.41
N SER A 14 6.76 17.71 12.25
CA SER A 14 6.81 16.84 13.43
C SER A 14 5.71 17.28 14.38
N THR A 15 4.66 16.47 14.50
CA THR A 15 3.76 16.54 15.65
C THR A 15 3.54 15.12 16.15
N ASN A 16 3.96 14.90 17.40
CA ASN A 16 3.50 13.80 18.24
C ASN A 16 1.97 13.92 18.38
N LEU A 17 1.23 13.30 17.49
CA LEU A 17 -0.20 13.12 17.58
C LEU A 17 -0.44 11.71 18.11
N ARG A 18 -1.20 11.60 19.21
CA ARG A 18 -1.97 10.38 19.52
C ARG A 18 -2.65 9.94 18.22
N MET A 19 -2.15 8.88 17.60
CA MET A 19 -2.59 8.45 16.27
C MET A 19 -3.90 7.68 16.35
N THR A 20 -4.99 8.34 16.73
CA THR A 20 -6.28 8.02 16.14
C THR A 20 -6.30 8.71 14.78
N ARG A 21 -5.76 8.03 13.77
CA ARG A 21 -6.01 8.45 12.40
C ARG A 21 -7.48 8.17 12.14
N ASN A 22 -8.27 9.22 11.92
CA ASN A 22 -9.64 9.06 11.41
C ASN A 22 -9.53 8.73 9.93
N TYR A 23 -9.11 7.51 9.60
CA TYR A 23 -9.31 6.96 8.26
C TYR A 23 -10.82 6.93 8.01
N SER A 24 -11.25 7.37 6.83
CA SER A 24 -12.66 7.39 6.46
C SER A 24 -12.81 6.72 5.10
N ALA A 25 -13.45 5.54 5.10
CA ALA A 25 -13.72 4.79 3.88
C ALA A 25 -14.55 5.63 2.89
N ASP A 26 -15.54 6.36 3.41
CA ASP A 26 -16.39 7.27 2.62
C ASP A 26 -15.60 8.38 1.92
N ASN A 27 -14.65 9.01 2.62
CA ASN A 27 -13.85 10.08 2.01
C ASN A 27 -12.93 9.52 0.92
N GLU A 28 -12.24 8.41 1.19
CA GLU A 28 -11.37 7.78 0.19
C GLU A 28 -12.21 7.36 -1.03
N LEU A 29 -13.36 6.70 -0.82
CA LEU A 29 -14.26 6.29 -1.91
C LEU A 29 -14.73 7.48 -2.76
N ARG A 30 -15.06 8.62 -2.15
CA ARG A 30 -15.43 9.84 -2.87
C ARG A 30 -14.28 10.36 -3.74
N GLU A 31 -13.05 10.29 -3.26
CA GLU A 31 -11.89 10.68 -4.07
C GLU A 31 -11.73 9.75 -5.28
N LEU A 32 -11.86 8.43 -5.09
CA LEU A 32 -11.80 7.45 -6.18
C LEU A 32 -12.95 7.66 -7.19
N ASP A 33 -14.19 7.85 -6.71
CA ASP A 33 -15.37 8.11 -7.53
C ASP A 33 -15.26 9.41 -8.34
N ASN A 34 -14.51 10.41 -7.85
CA ASN A 34 -14.25 11.64 -8.59
C ASN A 34 -13.15 11.49 -9.63
N TYR A 35 -12.15 10.64 -9.36
CA TYR A 35 -10.96 10.49 -10.18
C TYR A 35 -11.16 9.48 -11.32
N TYR A 36 -11.55 8.24 -11.00
CA TYR A 36 -11.50 7.14 -11.96
C TYR A 36 -12.45 7.22 -13.16
N PRO A 37 -13.65 7.83 -13.07
CA PRO A 37 -14.51 7.99 -14.23
C PRO A 37 -13.87 8.76 -15.41
N LYS A 38 -12.82 9.55 -15.14
CA LYS A 38 -12.08 10.33 -16.14
C LYS A 38 -10.72 9.73 -16.50
N SER A 39 -10.40 8.53 -16.00
CA SER A 39 -9.12 7.86 -16.20
C SER A 39 -9.25 6.70 -17.19
N ASP A 40 -8.12 6.29 -17.78
CA ASP A 40 -8.02 5.08 -18.60
C ASP A 40 -8.37 3.79 -17.83
N LEU A 41 -8.45 3.89 -16.50
CA LEU A 41 -8.78 2.78 -15.59
C LEU A 41 -10.27 2.73 -15.23
N ASN A 42 -11.14 3.57 -15.81
CA ASN A 42 -12.57 3.63 -15.49
C ASN A 42 -13.25 2.25 -15.54
N HIS A 43 -13.08 1.50 -16.63
CA HIS A 43 -13.71 0.17 -16.76
C HIS A 43 -13.28 -0.78 -15.65
N VAL A 44 -11.99 -0.74 -15.28
CA VAL A 44 -11.46 -1.59 -14.22
C VAL A 44 -11.95 -1.14 -12.85
N TYR A 45 -11.99 0.17 -12.58
CA TYR A 45 -12.54 0.72 -11.36
C TYR A 45 -14.01 0.30 -11.17
N GLN A 46 -14.86 0.52 -12.18
CA GLN A 46 -16.28 0.17 -12.12
C GLN A 46 -16.48 -1.34 -11.90
N LYS A 47 -15.70 -2.18 -12.57
CA LYS A 47 -15.79 -3.63 -12.43
C LYS A 47 -15.47 -4.13 -11.01
N ASN A 48 -14.59 -3.43 -10.29
CA ASN A 48 -14.11 -3.86 -8.98
C ASN A 48 -14.61 -2.95 -7.82
N ARG A 49 -15.55 -2.04 -8.08
CA ARG A 49 -15.97 -1.01 -7.11
C ARG A 49 -16.49 -1.60 -5.80
N ASP A 50 -17.25 -2.69 -5.84
CA ASP A 50 -17.76 -3.34 -4.63
C ASP A 50 -16.65 -3.95 -3.77
N GLN A 51 -15.62 -4.52 -4.42
CA GLN A 51 -14.44 -5.03 -3.73
C GLN A 51 -13.62 -3.90 -3.11
N ILE A 52 -13.51 -2.75 -3.81
CA ILE A 52 -12.88 -1.54 -3.26
C ILE A 52 -13.62 -1.09 -2.00
N ILE A 53 -14.96 -1.01 -2.05
CA ILE A 53 -15.77 -0.61 -0.88
C ILE A 53 -15.52 -1.57 0.29
N ASN A 54 -15.57 -2.89 0.05
CA ASN A 54 -15.34 -3.88 1.09
C ASN A 54 -13.95 -3.72 1.75
N LEU A 55 -12.93 -3.48 0.93
CA LEU A 55 -11.57 -3.26 1.38
C LEU A 55 -11.44 -1.96 2.20
N LEU A 56 -11.99 -0.84 1.73
CA LEU A 56 -11.95 0.45 2.44
C LEU A 56 -12.62 0.32 3.81
N ASN A 57 -13.80 -0.30 3.86
CA ASN A 57 -14.52 -0.55 5.11
C ASN A 57 -13.72 -1.46 6.06
N THR A 58 -13.01 -2.46 5.53
CA THR A 58 -12.13 -3.32 6.32
C THR A 58 -10.97 -2.52 6.91
N ILE A 59 -10.31 -1.69 6.11
CA ILE A 59 -9.23 -0.80 6.57
C ILE A 59 -9.73 0.14 7.68
N GLU A 60 -10.90 0.76 7.50
CA GLU A 60 -11.52 1.62 8.51
C GLU A 60 -11.83 0.85 9.79
N ALA A 61 -12.41 -0.35 9.69
CA ALA A 61 -12.68 -1.19 10.85
C ALA A 61 -11.41 -1.59 11.60
N VAL A 62 -10.34 -1.94 10.88
CA VAL A 62 -9.02 -2.25 11.46
C VAL A 62 -8.45 -1.01 12.19
N TRP A 63 -8.55 0.19 11.60
CA TRP A 63 -8.12 1.41 12.28
C TRP A 63 -8.94 1.71 13.54
N ASN A 64 -10.27 1.55 13.47
CA ASN A 64 -11.18 1.86 14.57
C ASN A 64 -11.03 0.90 15.75
N THR A 65 -10.76 -0.37 15.47
CA THR A 65 -10.64 -1.42 16.50
C THR A 65 -9.19 -1.65 16.93
N SER A 66 -8.22 -1.27 16.09
CA SER A 66 -6.82 -1.70 16.21
C SER A 66 -6.65 -3.23 16.21
N GLU A 67 -7.63 -3.96 15.67
CA GLU A 67 -7.64 -5.42 15.63
C GLU A 67 -7.63 -5.92 14.18
N LEU A 68 -6.75 -6.88 13.91
CA LEU A 68 -6.67 -7.61 12.66
C LEU A 68 -6.96 -9.08 12.93
N ASP A 69 -8.25 -9.43 12.94
CA ASP A 69 -8.68 -10.83 13.00
C ASP A 69 -8.46 -11.55 11.67
N ASN A 70 -8.78 -12.85 11.64
CA ASN A 70 -8.55 -13.68 10.45
C ASN A 70 -9.39 -13.21 9.25
N GLU A 71 -10.62 -12.75 9.45
CA GLU A 71 -11.49 -12.31 8.34
C GLU A 71 -10.92 -11.03 7.71
N LYS A 72 -10.60 -10.03 8.54
CA LYS A 72 -9.97 -8.79 8.09
C LYS A 72 -8.61 -9.05 7.45
N PHE A 73 -7.84 -9.99 7.99
CA PHE A 73 -6.56 -10.42 7.41
C PHE A 73 -6.74 -10.96 5.99
N GLU A 74 -7.68 -11.88 5.77
CA GLU A 74 -7.90 -12.47 4.45
C GLU A 74 -8.35 -11.43 3.43
N ILE A 75 -9.21 -10.47 3.81
CA ILE A 75 -9.63 -9.38 2.92
C ILE A 75 -8.45 -8.48 2.53
N LEU A 76 -7.62 -8.08 3.50
CA LEU A 76 -6.42 -7.28 3.21
C LEU A 76 -5.40 -8.06 2.36
N TYR A 77 -5.24 -9.36 2.62
CA TYR A 77 -4.33 -10.23 1.88
C TYR A 77 -4.83 -10.47 0.46
N GLU A 78 -6.12 -10.68 0.26
CA GLU A 78 -6.73 -10.79 -1.07
C GLU A 78 -6.50 -9.51 -1.88
N GLY A 79 -6.66 -8.35 -1.24
CA GLY A 79 -6.36 -7.07 -1.88
C GLY A 79 -4.88 -6.94 -2.31
N LEU A 80 -3.94 -7.49 -1.54
CA LEU A 80 -2.52 -7.58 -1.91
C LEU A 80 -2.29 -8.55 -3.08
N GLN A 81 -3.06 -9.64 -3.19
CA GLN A 81 -2.95 -10.66 -4.24
C GLN A 81 -3.54 -10.21 -5.58
N ASN A 82 -4.71 -9.57 -5.56
CA ASN A 82 -5.54 -9.30 -6.73
C ASN A 82 -5.19 -7.98 -7.43
N SER A 83 -3.89 -7.81 -7.75
CA SER A 83 -3.36 -6.70 -8.57
C SER A 83 -4.07 -6.60 -9.93
N TRP A 84 -5.18 -5.86 -9.95
CA TRP A 84 -5.92 -5.52 -11.17
C TRP A 84 -5.93 -4.02 -11.44
N THR A 85 -5.49 -3.17 -10.51
CA THR A 85 -5.52 -1.72 -10.74
C THR A 85 -4.59 -1.02 -9.75
N ALA A 86 -3.80 -0.05 -10.19
CA ALA A 86 -2.93 0.78 -9.34
C ALA A 86 -3.63 1.31 -8.07
N ILE A 87 -4.95 1.47 -8.16
CA ILE A 87 -5.92 1.81 -7.11
C ILE A 87 -5.78 0.97 -5.84
N PHE A 88 -5.80 -0.36 -5.97
CA PHE A 88 -5.73 -1.28 -4.82
C PHE A 88 -4.35 -1.21 -4.16
N TYR A 89 -3.32 -1.06 -4.98
CA TYR A 89 -1.94 -0.98 -4.52
C TYR A 89 -1.69 0.30 -3.70
N ASP A 90 -2.11 1.46 -4.21
CA ASP A 90 -1.85 2.73 -3.52
C ASP A 90 -2.58 2.80 -2.19
N ILE A 91 -3.81 2.28 -2.11
CA ILE A 91 -4.61 2.32 -0.88
C ILE A 91 -4.11 1.27 0.13
N ILE A 92 -4.02 0.00 -0.27
CA ILE A 92 -3.61 -1.08 0.65
C ILE A 92 -2.16 -0.89 1.07
N GLY A 93 -1.27 -0.58 0.12
CA GLY A 93 0.14 -0.39 0.41
C GLY A 93 0.35 0.75 1.38
N LYS A 94 -0.26 1.92 1.12
CA LYS A 94 -0.24 3.06 2.04
C LYS A 94 -0.73 2.63 3.42
N GLU A 95 -1.91 2.02 3.52
CA GLU A 95 -2.51 1.73 4.83
C GLU A 95 -1.77 0.62 5.60
N ILE A 96 -1.29 -0.45 4.94
CA ILE A 96 -0.43 -1.47 5.55
C ILE A 96 0.85 -0.83 6.12
N ASN A 97 1.49 0.05 5.36
CA ASN A 97 2.70 0.74 5.82
C ASN A 97 2.42 1.57 7.08
N LEU A 98 1.26 2.20 7.13
CA LEU A 98 0.85 3.06 8.22
C LEU A 98 0.41 2.29 9.46
N MET A 99 -0.15 1.09 9.31
CA MET A 99 -0.57 0.20 10.40
C MET A 99 0.58 -0.60 11.00
N THR A 100 1.70 -0.76 10.29
CA THR A 100 2.88 -1.50 10.75
C THR A 100 3.39 -0.96 12.10
N GLY A 101 3.65 -1.87 13.05
CA GLY A 101 4.08 -1.52 14.41
C GLY A 101 2.99 -0.88 15.29
N LYS A 102 1.76 -0.71 14.77
CA LYS A 102 0.60 -0.19 15.52
C LYS A 102 -0.49 -1.24 15.67
N ILE A 103 -0.63 -2.10 14.66
CA ILE A 103 -1.65 -3.14 14.60
C ILE A 103 -0.95 -4.49 14.51
N ASN A 104 -1.24 -5.37 15.47
CA ASN A 104 -0.64 -6.69 15.52
C ASN A 104 -1.10 -7.52 14.30
N GLY A 105 -0.16 -8.27 13.69
CA GLY A 105 -0.44 -9.13 12.54
C GLY A 105 -0.26 -8.47 11.19
N VAL A 106 -0.02 -7.16 11.11
CA VAL A 106 0.26 -6.48 9.83
C VAL A 106 1.58 -6.96 9.23
N GLU A 107 2.63 -7.20 10.03
CA GLU A 107 3.88 -7.76 9.50
C GLU A 107 3.65 -9.13 8.86
N LYS A 108 2.69 -9.92 9.38
CA LYS A 108 2.34 -11.23 8.82
C LYS A 108 1.77 -11.10 7.41
N LEU A 109 1.00 -10.04 7.09
CA LEU A 109 0.54 -9.77 5.72
C LEU A 109 1.72 -9.62 4.76
N ILE A 110 2.73 -8.84 5.19
CA ILE A 110 3.92 -8.55 4.39
C ILE A 110 4.73 -9.84 4.19
N TYR A 111 5.01 -10.59 5.26
CA TYR A 111 5.78 -11.83 5.15
C TYR A 111 5.05 -12.93 4.35
N ASN A 112 3.72 -13.02 4.46
CA ASN A 112 2.93 -13.92 3.62
C ASN A 112 2.93 -13.46 2.16
N GLY A 113 2.91 -12.14 1.93
CA GLY A 113 2.95 -11.55 0.60
C GLY A 113 4.21 -11.90 -0.18
N ILE A 114 5.39 -11.74 0.43
CA ILE A 114 6.68 -12.06 -0.20
C ILE A 114 6.93 -13.57 -0.33
N LYS A 115 6.20 -14.41 0.41
CA LYS A 115 6.29 -15.89 0.31
C LYS A 115 5.22 -16.50 -0.58
N ASP A 116 4.31 -15.69 -1.13
CA ASP A 116 3.19 -16.18 -1.93
C ASP A 116 3.66 -16.93 -3.19
N SER A 117 2.93 -17.98 -3.56
CA SER A 117 3.17 -18.75 -4.78
C SER A 117 3.14 -17.89 -6.07
N LYS A 118 2.25 -16.90 -6.13
CA LYS A 118 2.03 -16.00 -7.25
C LYS A 118 3.09 -14.89 -7.25
N TRP A 119 3.81 -14.77 -8.36
CA TRP A 119 4.84 -13.73 -8.49
C TRP A 119 4.28 -12.30 -8.37
N ARG A 120 3.00 -12.10 -8.72
CA ARG A 120 2.34 -10.80 -8.64
C ARG A 120 2.18 -10.33 -7.19
N THR A 121 1.75 -11.19 -6.28
CA THR A 121 1.65 -10.87 -4.85
C THR A 121 3.02 -10.49 -4.28
N ARG A 122 4.04 -11.30 -4.60
CA ARG A 122 5.42 -11.02 -4.17
C ARG A 122 5.93 -9.69 -4.71
N PHE A 123 5.68 -9.42 -6.00
CA PHE A 123 6.00 -8.15 -6.63
C PHE A 123 5.35 -6.98 -5.86
N ASN A 124 4.03 -7.02 -5.64
CA ASN A 124 3.30 -5.96 -4.93
C ASN A 124 3.85 -5.73 -3.53
N THR A 125 4.17 -6.82 -2.82
CA THR A 125 4.77 -6.77 -1.48
C THR A 125 6.11 -6.03 -1.49
N VAL A 126 6.90 -6.17 -2.55
CA VAL A 126 8.12 -5.38 -2.72
C VAL A 126 7.79 -3.92 -3.03
N VAL A 127 6.84 -3.64 -3.93
CA VAL A 127 6.52 -2.24 -4.30
C VAL A 127 6.12 -1.41 -3.08
N ILE A 128 5.30 -1.96 -2.15
CA ILE A 128 4.83 -1.22 -0.97
C ILE A 128 6.00 -0.74 -0.07
N MET A 129 7.18 -1.36 -0.19
CA MET A 129 8.37 -0.98 0.56
C MET A 129 8.93 0.41 0.17
N LYS A 130 8.50 1.01 -0.96
CA LYS A 130 8.84 2.40 -1.31
C LYS A 130 8.33 3.41 -0.29
N GLY A 131 7.21 3.13 0.37
CA GLY A 131 6.64 4.01 1.40
C GLY A 131 6.83 3.49 2.83
N PHE A 132 7.73 2.52 3.04
CA PHE A 132 7.84 1.79 4.30
C PHE A 132 8.98 2.32 5.19
N GLU A 133 8.61 2.93 6.31
CA GLU A 133 9.56 3.58 7.22
C GLU A 133 10.31 2.58 8.11
N GLN A 134 9.71 1.42 8.43
CA GLN A 134 10.34 0.44 9.33
C GLN A 134 11.52 -0.27 8.62
N LYS A 135 12.73 0.25 8.84
CA LYS A 135 13.96 -0.17 8.14
C LYS A 135 14.21 -1.68 8.17
N LYS A 136 13.95 -2.35 9.29
CA LYS A 136 14.23 -3.79 9.44
C LYS A 136 13.41 -4.63 8.46
N ILE A 137 12.09 -4.50 8.49
CA ILE A 137 11.19 -5.22 7.58
C ILE A 137 11.47 -4.81 6.15
N LYS A 138 11.62 -3.50 5.89
CA LYS A 138 11.93 -3.01 4.55
C LYS A 138 13.15 -3.71 3.94
N ASN A 139 14.27 -3.71 4.66
CA ASN A 139 15.51 -4.30 4.15
C ASN A 139 15.34 -5.82 3.94
N GLU A 140 14.70 -6.52 4.87
CA GLU A 140 14.45 -7.96 4.75
C GLU A 140 13.59 -8.29 3.51
N ILE A 141 12.52 -7.51 3.26
CA ILE A 141 11.65 -7.72 2.10
C ILE A 141 12.36 -7.38 0.80
N ILE A 142 13.21 -6.33 0.78
CA ILE A 142 14.04 -6.00 -0.39
C ILE A 142 15.03 -7.13 -0.68
N ASP A 143 15.73 -7.65 0.33
CA ASP A 143 16.71 -8.74 0.16
C ASP A 143 16.06 -10.03 -0.36
N LEU A 144 14.88 -10.38 0.17
CA LEU A 144 14.06 -11.48 -0.33
C LEU A 144 13.61 -11.24 -1.77
N GLY A 145 13.20 -10.02 -2.09
CA GLY A 145 12.81 -9.62 -3.45
C GLY A 145 13.96 -9.70 -4.46
N LEU A 146 15.17 -9.28 -4.08
CA LEU A 146 16.38 -9.36 -4.90
C LEU A 146 16.78 -10.81 -5.20
N SER A 147 16.47 -11.73 -4.28
CA SER A 147 16.72 -13.16 -4.39
C SER A 147 15.55 -13.94 -5.02
N ASP A 148 14.47 -13.27 -5.45
CA ASP A 148 13.25 -13.92 -5.93
C ASP A 148 13.48 -14.70 -7.23
N LYS A 149 12.76 -15.81 -7.41
CA LYS A 149 12.78 -16.60 -8.65
C LYS A 149 12.28 -15.83 -9.89
N SER A 150 11.37 -14.88 -9.71
CA SER A 150 10.80 -14.05 -10.79
C SER A 150 11.70 -12.87 -11.11
N LYS A 151 12.10 -12.73 -12.38
CA LYS A 151 12.86 -11.57 -12.86
C LYS A 151 12.17 -10.24 -12.52
N LYS A 152 10.84 -10.17 -12.68
CA LYS A 152 10.06 -8.95 -12.39
C LYS A 152 10.13 -8.53 -10.92
N VAL A 153 10.15 -9.49 -10.00
CA VAL A 153 10.25 -9.21 -8.56
C VAL A 153 11.64 -8.69 -8.23
N ARG A 154 12.69 -9.30 -8.79
CA ARG A 154 14.08 -8.83 -8.61
C ARG A 154 14.30 -7.42 -9.13
N GLU A 155 13.80 -7.12 -10.33
CA GLU A 155 13.89 -5.77 -10.92
C GLU A 155 13.18 -4.72 -10.07
N MET A 156 12.00 -5.06 -9.52
CA MET A 156 11.30 -4.17 -8.62
C MET A 156 12.05 -3.99 -7.29
N ALA A 157 12.63 -5.05 -6.74
CA ALA A 157 13.41 -4.95 -5.51
C ALA A 157 14.64 -4.05 -5.67
N LEU A 158 15.29 -4.10 -6.83
CA LEU A 158 16.38 -3.19 -7.18
C LEU A 158 15.89 -1.73 -7.30
N ASP A 159 14.77 -1.52 -7.97
CA ASP A 159 14.15 -0.20 -8.08
C ASP A 159 13.77 0.40 -6.71
N VAL A 160 13.19 -0.42 -5.82
CA VAL A 160 12.91 -0.01 -4.44
C VAL A 160 14.18 0.23 -3.64
N GLN A 161 15.21 -0.60 -3.79
CA GLN A 161 16.50 -0.38 -3.13
C GLN A 161 17.08 0.98 -3.52
N ASN A 162 17.11 1.28 -4.81
CA ASN A 162 17.62 2.56 -5.34
C ASN A 162 16.82 3.76 -4.82
N HIS A 163 15.48 3.63 -4.73
CA HIS A 163 14.61 4.68 -4.19
C HIS A 163 14.99 5.15 -2.78
N TRP A 164 15.66 4.31 -1.99
CA TRP A 164 16.08 4.62 -0.62
C TRP A 164 17.57 4.92 -0.46
N THR A 165 18.38 4.76 -1.51
CA THR A 165 19.82 5.07 -1.51
C THR A 165 20.15 6.40 -2.19
N ASP A 166 19.25 6.92 -3.02
CA ASP A 166 19.31 8.25 -3.65
C ASP A 166 18.88 9.38 -2.67
#